data_AF-A0A2N2VED7-F1
#
_entry.id   AF-A0A2N2VED7-F1
#
_cell.length_a   1.000
_cell.length_b   1.000
_cell.length_c   1.000
_cell.angle_alpha   90.00
_cell.angle_beta   90.00
_cell.angle_gamma   90.00
#
_symmetry.space_group_name_H-M   'P 1'
#
loop_
_entity.id
_entity.type
_entity.pdbx_description
1 polymer ?
#
loop_
_entity_poly.entity_id
_entity_poly.type
_entity_poly.pdbx_seq_one_letter_code
_entity_poly.pdbx_strand_id
1 'polypeptide(L)' 'MKSLAILLIALTTLLSGCVVYDTPHRDGDRRGEHRSERDRDRDGVPDRVDRDRDGDGVSNRRDRQPSNPTRY' A
#
# COMPACT_ATOMS: atom_id res chain seq x y z
N MET A 1 -40.72 13.40 -0.60
CA MET A 1 -40.22 12.22 0.14
C MET A 1 -39.26 11.36 -0.69
N LYS A 2 -39.49 11.16 -2.00
CA LYS A 2 -38.63 10.35 -2.89
C LYS A 2 -37.22 10.95 -3.10
N SER A 3 -37.13 12.29 -3.19
CA SER A 3 -35.86 13.00 -3.38
C SER A 3 -34.90 12.86 -2.20
N LEU A 4 -35.45 12.72 -0.98
CA LEU A 4 -34.66 12.50 0.23
C LEU A 4 -34.05 11.09 0.25
N ALA A 5 -34.78 10.09 -0.25
CA ALA A 5 -34.26 8.75 -0.42
C ALA A 5 -33.10 8.68 -1.44
N ILE A 6 -33.19 9.45 -2.54
CA ILE A 6 -32.12 9.51 -3.56
C ILE A 6 -30.86 10.14 -2.98
N LEU A 7 -30.99 11.21 -2.19
CA LEU A 7 -29.85 11.89 -1.55
C LEU A 7 -29.11 10.96 -0.58
N LEU A 8 -29.85 10.18 0.21
CA LEU A 8 -29.26 9.24 1.17
C LEU A 8 -28.51 8.10 0.48
N ILE A 9 -29.02 7.58 -0.63
CA ILE A 9 -28.36 6.53 -1.42
C ILE A 9 -27.07 7.05 -2.09
N ALA A 10 -27.08 8.28 -2.58
CA ALA A 10 -25.89 8.91 -3.15
C ALA A 10 -24.81 9.16 -2.08
N LEU A 11 -25.20 9.54 -0.87
CA LEU A 11 -24.26 9.79 0.22
C LEU A 11 -23.58 8.49 0.70
N THR A 12 -24.31 7.39 0.84
CA THR A 12 -23.74 6.11 1.33
C THR A 12 -22.78 5.46 0.34
N THR A 13 -23.01 5.63 -0.96
CA THR A 13 -22.16 5.06 -2.00
C THR A 13 -20.82 5.80 -2.15
N LEU A 14 -20.81 7.12 -1.94
CA LEU A 14 -19.58 7.92 -1.96
C LEU A 14 -18.62 7.59 -0.80
N LEU A 15 -19.13 7.18 0.37
CA LEU A 15 -18.29 6.80 1.51
C LEU A 15 -17.62 5.42 1.36
N SER A 16 -18.02 4.62 0.36
CA SER A 16 -17.45 3.29 0.14
C SER A 16 -16.17 3.29 -0.71
N GLY A 17 -15.71 4.47 -1.17
CA GLY A 17 -14.67 4.59 -2.20
C GLY A 17 -13.20 4.63 -1.74
N CYS A 18 -12.90 4.59 -0.45
CA CYS A 18 -11.53 4.85 0.05
C CYS A 18 -10.92 3.73 0.91
N VAL A 19 -11.38 2.49 0.78
CA VAL A 19 -10.68 1.37 1.42
C VAL A 19 -9.57 0.90 0.49
N VAL A 20 -8.38 1.47 0.64
CA VAL A 20 -7.15 0.77 0.25
C VAL A 20 -7.09 -0.45 1.16
N TYR A 21 -7.40 -1.62 0.60
CA TYR A 21 -7.12 -2.87 1.28
C TYR A 21 -5.60 -3.03 1.28
N ASP A 22 -4.93 -2.52 2.32
CA ASP A 22 -3.64 -3.06 2.71
C ASP A 22 -3.92 -4.52 3.06
N THR A 23 -3.73 -5.40 2.09
CA THR A 23 -3.83 -6.84 2.33
C THR A 23 -2.75 -7.17 3.34
N PRO A 24 -3.07 -7.58 4.59
CA PRO A 24 -2.05 -8.14 5.43
C PRO A 24 -1.68 -9.46 4.74
N HIS A 25 -0.53 -9.51 4.09
CA HIS A 25 0.05 -10.74 3.62
C HIS A 25 0.37 -11.58 4.86
N ARG A 26 -0.66 -12.34 5.27
CA ARG A 26 -0.64 -13.56 6.09
C ARG A 26 0.69 -13.78 6.78
N ASP A 27 0.73 -13.41 8.06
CA ASP A 27 1.67 -13.94 9.03
C ASP A 27 1.51 -15.47 9.06
N GLY A 28 2.25 -16.13 8.19
CA GLY A 28 2.37 -17.58 8.15
C GLY A 28 3.38 -18.00 9.19
N ASP A 29 2.91 -18.22 10.41
CA ASP A 29 3.60 -19.04 11.40
C ASP A 29 3.97 -20.39 10.76
N ARG A 30 5.23 -20.54 10.32
CA ARG A 30 5.90 -21.84 10.11
C ARG A 30 7.40 -21.65 9.87
N ARG A 31 8.14 -21.85 10.96
CA ARG A 31 9.55 -22.27 11.05
C ARG A 31 10.12 -22.80 9.71
N GLY A 32 10.92 -21.99 9.03
CA GLY A 32 11.71 -22.43 7.87
C GLY A 32 12.29 -21.25 7.08
N GLU A 33 13.57 -20.95 7.30
CA GLU A 33 14.40 -20.09 6.45
C GLU A 33 13.93 -18.64 6.24
N HIS A 34 14.03 -17.82 7.29
CA HIS A 34 14.23 -16.38 7.13
C HIS A 34 15.58 -16.10 6.45
N ARG A 35 15.63 -16.23 5.11
CA ARG A 35 16.31 -15.17 4.36
C ARG A 35 15.39 -13.98 4.51
N SER A 36 15.68 -13.11 5.48
CA SER A 36 15.00 -11.83 5.63
C SER A 36 15.22 -11.03 4.34
N GLU A 37 14.38 -11.25 3.36
CA GLU A 37 14.29 -10.39 2.21
C GLU A 37 13.83 -9.04 2.76
N ARG A 38 14.75 -8.08 2.72
CA ARG A 38 14.51 -6.74 3.26
C ARG A 38 13.29 -6.17 2.55
N ASP A 39 12.39 -5.60 3.33
CA ASP A 39 11.20 -4.88 2.89
C ASP A 39 11.20 -3.59 3.71
N ARG A 40 11.61 -2.49 3.07
CA ARG A 40 11.95 -1.25 3.75
C ARG A 40 10.71 -0.41 4.07
N ASP A 41 9.78 -0.29 3.14
CA ASP A 41 8.56 0.50 3.28
C ASP A 41 7.38 -0.33 3.82
N ARG A 42 7.54 -1.66 3.92
CA ARG A 42 6.60 -2.61 4.55
C ARG A 42 5.29 -2.74 3.78
N ASP A 43 5.36 -2.64 2.46
CA ASP A 43 4.23 -2.84 1.57
C ASP A 43 3.98 -4.35 1.26
N GLY A 44 4.86 -5.23 1.75
CA GLY A 44 4.81 -6.68 1.54
C GLY A 44 5.54 -7.15 0.28
N VAL A 45 6.22 -6.24 -0.44
CA VAL A 45 7.04 -6.53 -1.61
C VAL A 45 8.52 -6.51 -1.20
N PRO A 46 9.27 -7.61 -1.40
CA PRO A 46 10.70 -7.61 -1.12
C PRO A 46 11.47 -6.53 -1.90
N ASP A 47 12.39 -5.82 -1.23
CA ASP A 47 13.27 -4.77 -1.78
C ASP A 47 13.92 -5.16 -3.13
N ARG A 48 14.20 -6.46 -3.29
CA ARG A 48 14.84 -7.05 -4.48
C ARG A 48 13.97 -7.00 -5.74
N VAL A 49 12.64 -7.01 -5.60
CA VAL A 49 11.67 -6.99 -6.70
C VAL A 49 10.78 -5.74 -6.69
N ASP A 50 10.81 -4.99 -5.59
CA ASP A 50 10.09 -3.73 -5.46
C ASP A 50 10.65 -2.63 -6.38
N ARG A 51 9.74 -1.89 -7.01
CA ARG A 51 10.00 -0.79 -7.94
C ARG A 51 10.04 0.57 -7.24
N ASP A 52 9.61 0.68 -5.99
CA ASP A 52 9.57 1.89 -5.18
C ASP A 52 9.94 1.58 -3.72
N ARG A 53 11.22 1.26 -3.49
CA ARG A 53 11.72 0.61 -2.26
C ARG A 53 11.62 1.44 -0.99
N ASP A 54 11.22 2.69 -1.09
CA ASP A 54 11.00 3.52 0.08
C ASP A 54 9.62 4.15 0.10
N GLY A 55 8.72 3.72 -0.78
CA GLY A 55 7.30 4.04 -0.73
C GLY A 55 7.00 5.54 -0.84
N ASP A 56 7.85 6.30 -1.52
CA ASP A 56 7.69 7.75 -1.62
C ASP A 56 6.98 8.19 -2.92
N GLY A 57 6.63 7.24 -3.78
CA GLY A 57 5.91 7.46 -5.03
C GLY A 57 6.79 7.69 -6.25
N VAL A 58 8.13 7.64 -6.14
CA VAL A 58 9.05 7.78 -7.27
C VAL A 58 9.84 6.49 -7.47
N SER A 59 9.56 5.81 -8.58
CA SER A 59 10.23 4.54 -8.90
C SER A 59 11.76 4.61 -8.80
N ASN A 60 12.35 3.55 -8.26
CA ASN A 60 13.80 3.32 -8.10
C ASN A 60 14.66 3.70 -9.32
N ARG A 61 14.12 3.61 -10.54
CA ARG A 61 14.83 3.98 -11.78
C ARG A 61 14.91 5.49 -12.04
N ARG A 62 13.97 6.25 -11.50
CA ARG A 62 13.85 7.71 -11.65
C ARG A 62 14.35 8.45 -10.42
N ASP A 63 14.58 7.73 -9.34
CA ASP A 63 15.01 8.28 -8.09
C ASP A 63 16.54 8.25 -7.93
N ARG A 64 17.08 9.36 -7.41
CA ARG A 64 18.49 9.52 -7.07
C ARG A 64 18.84 8.90 -5.72
N GLN A 65 17.87 8.73 -4.82
CA GLN A 65 18.07 8.11 -3.51
C GLN A 65 17.02 7.02 -3.20
N PRO A 66 17.07 5.83 -3.88
CA PRO A 66 16.04 4.75 -3.84
C PRO A 66 15.94 3.99 -2.52
N SER A 67 16.30 4.65 -1.44
CA SER A 67 16.43 4.11 -0.10
C SER A 67 16.24 5.18 0.97
N ASN A 68 15.92 6.42 0.57
CA ASN A 68 15.68 7.56 1.43
C ASN A 68 14.32 8.15 1.06
N PRO A 69 13.24 7.89 1.81
CA PRO A 69 11.91 8.44 1.50
C PRO A 69 11.83 9.97 1.66
N THR A 70 12.77 10.58 2.38
CA THR A 70 12.76 12.02 2.71
C THR A 70 13.83 12.78 1.94
N ARG A 71 14.05 12.45 0.66
CA ARG A 71 15.09 13.10 -0.18
C ARG A 71 14.69 14.48 -0.76
N TYR A 72 13.50 14.95 -0.43
CA TYR A 72 12.94 16.21 -0.91
C TYR A 72 13.38 17.41 -0.09
#